data_AF-A0A0B7AP51-F1
#
_entry.id   AF-A0A0B7AP51-F1
#
_cell.length_a   1.000
_cell.length_b   1.000
_cell.length_c   1.000
_cell.angle_alpha   90.00
_cell.angle_beta   90.00
_cell.angle_gamma   90.00
#
_symmetry.space_group_name_H-M   'P 1'
#
loop_
_entity.id
_entity.type
_entity.pdbx_description
1 polymer ?
#
loop_
_entity_poly.entity_id
_entity_poly.type
_entity_poly.pdbx_seq_one_letter_code
_entity_poly.pdbx_strand_id
1 'polypeptide(L)'
;DTSRRRVCYIAPERLIGRLPSNGHSESSGGLDDSHPQKVYKELAPAMDIFSAGCVIIELFCDGTPPFDLSQLLNYSCKNYSPWKLIDTIPDNNIKDLVEHMTQRKPEIRLSAEEYLIKQRGKSFPEYFYTFFKSYSQQFATVPVMPSDDRVLILNRDMDTILASMDVDDRVEKNSKLVLVISLVTSVVRDLHFSSFRIIALKLLLRLSSHVTSDIILDRILPYMLYFTQDTLPEVRAETIRVVTACIRNLKAVPRNDANVFQDYIIPALSPLLSDEVLQVRLTFAENIAELADSAVKYLEMAQAQEIREVIVQLKDQQKDKTSISETVVTIKKSAEELKPEIQQVESNYDMELQQLKDLIHQKIFQLLSDSNHAVKMTLMANGMDKLCLFFGRQKANDILLSHIVTFLNVKDDWRLRACFFKTVVDVTMYVGWQC
;
A
#
# COMPACT_ATOMS: atom_id res chain seq x y z
N ASP A 1 20.00 16.86 24.15
CA ASP A 1 19.13 16.58 23.01
C ASP A 1 19.98 16.63 21.74
N THR A 2 20.21 15.48 21.11
CA THR A 2 20.93 15.36 19.84
C THR A 2 20.02 15.56 18.62
N SER A 3 18.70 15.54 18.82
CA SER A 3 17.70 15.60 17.75
C SER A 3 17.22 17.02 17.41
N ARG A 4 17.49 18.01 18.28
CA ARG A 4 16.96 19.38 18.23
C ARG A 4 15.43 19.48 18.24
N ARG A 5 14.70 18.37 18.40
CA ARG A 5 13.23 18.31 18.35
C ARG A 5 12.57 18.78 19.66
N ARG A 6 13.36 19.11 20.70
CA ARG A 6 12.88 19.60 22.02
C ARG A 6 11.95 18.63 22.77
N VAL A 7 11.90 17.38 22.34
CA VAL A 7 11.01 16.36 22.89
C VAL A 7 11.56 15.75 24.18
N CYS A 8 10.68 15.41 25.12
CA CYS A 8 11.05 14.76 26.38
C CYS A 8 10.18 13.52 26.67
N TYR A 9 10.73 12.32 26.46
CA TYR A 9 10.10 11.05 26.85
C TYR A 9 10.50 10.56 28.25
N ILE A 10 11.14 11.42 29.04
CA ILE A 10 11.69 11.02 30.33
C ILE A 10 10.57 10.99 31.38
N ALA A 11 10.55 9.95 32.22
CA ALA A 11 9.58 9.88 33.31
C ALA A 11 9.73 11.05 34.31
N PRO A 12 8.63 11.65 34.81
CA PRO A 12 8.66 12.83 35.68
C PRO A 12 9.51 12.64 36.94
N GLU A 13 9.50 11.45 37.52
CA GLU A 13 10.27 11.10 38.72
C GLU A 13 11.79 11.17 38.54
N ARG A 14 12.29 11.11 37.29
CA ARG A 14 13.72 11.32 36.99
C ARG A 14 14.14 12.80 37.06
N LEU A 15 13.19 13.72 36.91
CA LEU A 15 13.44 15.17 36.97
C LEU A 15 13.35 15.71 38.41
N ILE A 16 12.48 15.11 39.23
CA ILE A 16 12.22 15.53 40.62
C ILE A 16 13.42 15.25 41.56
N GLY A 17 14.37 14.41 41.15
CA GLY A 17 15.65 14.22 41.87
C GLY A 17 16.56 15.45 41.89
N ARG A 18 16.25 16.50 41.12
CA ARG A 18 16.86 17.83 41.27
C ARG A 18 15.98 18.69 42.17
N LEU A 19 16.04 18.51 43.49
CA LEU A 19 15.71 19.67 44.34
C LEU A 19 16.80 20.72 44.12
N PRO A 20 16.47 21.98 43.81
CA PRO A 20 17.39 23.07 44.05
C PRO A 20 17.56 23.14 45.57
N SER A 21 18.78 23.00 46.07
CA SER A 21 19.09 23.28 47.47
C SER A 21 18.66 24.72 47.77
N ASN A 22 17.53 24.87 48.47
CA ASN A 22 17.17 26.15 49.07
C ASN A 22 18.26 26.50 50.09
N GLY A 23 18.85 27.68 49.92
CA GLY A 23 19.88 28.20 50.82
C GLY A 23 19.37 28.34 52.26
N HIS A 24 20.25 28.02 53.21
CA HIS A 24 20.85 28.96 54.15
C HIS A 24 21.53 28.20 55.29
N SER A 25 22.86 28.26 55.35
CA SER A 25 23.61 28.44 56.59
C SER A 25 25.09 28.65 56.26
N GLU A 26 25.59 29.80 56.69
CA GLU A 26 26.95 30.29 56.50
C GLU A 26 28.00 29.46 57.25
N SER A 27 29.25 29.71 56.85
CA SER A 27 30.50 29.54 57.59
C SER A 27 31.05 28.11 57.73
N SER A 28 32.06 27.79 56.92
CA SER A 28 33.48 27.78 57.30
C SER A 28 34.33 27.16 56.19
N GLY A 29 35.54 27.71 56.01
CA GLY A 29 36.38 27.47 54.83
C GLY A 29 36.92 26.04 54.72
N GLY A 30 37.04 25.61 53.47
CA GLY A 30 37.73 24.39 53.07
C GLY A 30 37.48 24.15 51.58
N LEU A 31 38.52 24.33 50.76
CA LEU A 31 38.53 23.86 49.38
C LEU A 31 38.52 22.32 49.42
N ASP A 32 37.33 21.72 49.34
CA ASP A 32 37.20 20.28 49.12
C ASP A 32 36.56 20.05 47.75
N ASP A 33 37.35 19.44 46.87
CA ASP A 33 37.08 19.16 45.47
C ASP A 33 36.21 17.90 45.35
N SER A 34 35.07 17.90 46.06
CA SER A 34 34.10 16.81 45.99
C SER A 34 33.07 17.13 44.90
N HIS A 35 33.26 16.51 43.73
CA HIS A 35 32.23 16.43 42.70
C HIS A 35 30.87 16.14 43.34
N PRO A 36 29.81 16.93 43.05
CA PRO A 36 28.48 16.63 43.59
C PRO A 36 28.09 15.24 43.10
N GLN A 37 28.09 14.27 44.00
CA GLN A 37 27.64 12.91 43.75
C GLN A 37 26.20 13.02 43.24
N LYS A 38 26.04 12.89 41.92
CA LYS A 38 24.74 12.72 41.29
C LYS A 38 24.17 11.44 41.87
N VAL A 39 23.32 11.56 42.88
CA VAL A 39 22.44 10.48 43.31
C VAL A 39 21.45 10.26 42.17
N TYR A 40 21.90 9.56 41.13
CA TYR A 40 20.97 8.96 40.20
C TYR A 40 20.16 7.99 41.04
N LYS A 41 18.89 8.33 41.34
CA LYS A 41 17.94 7.33 41.80
C LYS A 41 18.06 6.12 40.89
N GLU A 42 18.14 4.93 41.47
CA GLU A 42 18.19 3.68 40.72
C GLU A 42 17.07 3.66 39.68
N LEU A 43 17.42 3.21 38.48
CA LEU A 43 16.50 3.19 37.36
C LEU A 43 15.43 2.13 37.65
N ALA A 44 14.18 2.56 37.75
CA ALA A 44 13.05 1.67 37.96
C ALA A 44 12.41 1.31 36.60
N PRO A 45 11.97 0.05 36.38
CA PRO A 45 11.28 -0.34 35.15
C PRO A 45 10.03 0.51 34.83
N ALA A 46 9.36 1.04 35.86
CA ALA A 46 8.23 1.95 35.70
C ALA A 46 8.58 3.23 34.92
N MET A 47 9.85 3.66 34.93
CA MET A 47 10.32 4.82 34.15
C MET A 47 10.33 4.51 32.66
N ASP A 48 10.65 3.27 32.28
CA ASP A 48 10.68 2.82 30.89
C ASP A 48 9.26 2.66 30.35
N ILE A 49 8.32 2.23 31.18
CA ILE A 49 6.88 2.18 30.84
C ILE A 49 6.34 3.56 30.48
N PHE A 50 6.69 4.60 31.24
CA PHE A 50 6.27 5.97 30.91
C PHE A 50 6.85 6.42 29.58
N SER A 51 8.15 6.15 29.37
CA SER A 51 8.86 6.50 28.15
C SER A 51 8.24 5.80 26.92
N ALA A 52 7.94 4.51 27.04
CA ALA A 52 7.26 3.73 26.01
C ALA A 52 5.84 4.26 25.74
N GLY A 53 5.11 4.67 26.78
CA GLY A 53 3.81 5.31 26.64
C GLY A 53 3.88 6.57 25.76
N CYS A 54 4.86 7.44 26.03
CA CYS A 54 5.06 8.65 25.22
C CYS A 54 5.36 8.36 23.74
N VAL A 55 6.14 7.32 23.46
CA VAL A 55 6.43 6.88 22.09
C VAL A 55 5.18 6.35 21.40
N ILE A 56 4.33 5.60 22.11
CA ILE A 56 3.06 5.13 21.57
C ILE A 56 2.13 6.32 21.27
N ILE A 57 2.05 7.35 22.12
CA ILE A 57 1.27 8.58 21.80
C ILE A 57 1.76 9.19 20.49
N GLU A 58 3.06 9.43 20.39
CA GLU A 58 3.62 10.05 19.19
C GLU A 58 3.34 9.24 17.92
N LEU A 59 3.41 7.92 18.00
CA LEU A 59 3.12 7.02 16.89
C LEU A 59 1.65 7.12 16.41
N PHE A 60 0.71 7.25 17.34
CA PHE A 60 -0.72 7.35 17.02
C PHE A 60 -1.22 8.78 16.76
N CYS A 61 -0.36 9.78 16.96
CA CYS A 61 -0.66 11.19 16.74
C CYS A 61 0.24 11.80 15.65
N ASP A 62 0.53 11.04 14.59
CA ASP A 62 1.25 11.48 13.39
C ASP A 62 2.59 12.18 13.67
N GLY A 63 3.33 11.71 14.66
CA GLY A 63 4.64 12.27 15.01
C GLY A 63 4.58 13.50 15.91
N THR A 64 3.40 13.85 16.45
CA THR A 64 3.28 14.93 17.44
C THR A 64 3.65 14.40 18.84
N PRO A 65 4.68 14.97 19.50
CA PRO A 65 5.13 14.47 20.78
C PRO A 65 4.18 14.93 21.90
N PRO A 66 3.94 14.09 22.93
CA PRO A 66 3.08 14.45 24.05
C PRO A 66 3.68 15.46 25.02
N PHE A 67 5.01 15.55 25.09
CA PHE A 67 5.69 16.41 26.05
C PHE A 67 6.97 17.04 25.50
N ASP A 68 7.05 18.37 25.62
CA ASP A 68 8.30 19.10 25.70
C ASP A 68 8.82 19.16 27.15
N LEU A 69 10.09 19.49 27.34
CA LEU A 69 10.69 19.59 28.68
C LEU A 69 9.90 20.52 29.63
N SER A 70 9.42 21.67 29.13
CA SER A 70 8.59 22.61 29.92
C SER A 70 7.21 22.04 30.26
N GLN A 71 6.58 21.36 29.31
CA GLN A 71 5.28 20.72 29.49
C GLN A 71 5.36 19.55 30.47
N LEU A 72 6.44 18.77 30.43
CA LEU A 72 6.69 17.68 31.38
C LEU A 72 6.93 18.19 32.80
N LEU A 73 7.66 19.30 32.96
CA LEU A 73 7.81 19.97 34.25
C LEU A 73 6.45 20.48 34.77
N ASN A 74 5.63 21.07 33.92
CA ASN A 74 4.27 21.49 34.29
C ASN A 74 3.36 20.30 34.61
N TYR A 75 3.50 19.17 33.90
CA TYR A 75 2.81 17.92 34.19
C TYR A 75 3.20 17.38 35.57
N SER A 76 4.49 17.46 35.90
CA SER A 76 4.99 17.16 37.24
C SER A 76 4.48 18.13 38.31
N CYS A 77 3.96 19.30 37.95
CA CYS A 77 3.35 20.27 38.86
C CYS A 77 1.80 20.25 38.84
N LYS A 78 1.16 19.32 38.12
CA LYS A 78 -0.31 19.27 37.85
C LYS A 78 -0.87 20.44 37.03
N ASN A 79 -0.01 21.21 36.36
CA ASN A 79 -0.40 22.40 35.60
C ASN A 79 -0.53 22.14 34.09
N TYR A 80 -0.30 20.91 33.64
CA TYR A 80 -0.43 20.49 32.25
C TYR A 80 -1.01 19.08 32.19
N SER A 81 -1.71 18.76 31.11
CA SER A 81 -2.25 17.42 30.87
C SER A 81 -2.27 17.09 29.38
N PRO A 82 -1.75 15.92 28.96
CA PRO A 82 -1.70 15.51 27.55
C PRO A 82 -3.04 14.96 27.03
N TRP A 83 -4.11 14.98 27.83
CA TRP A 83 -5.40 14.34 27.51
C TRP A 83 -5.98 14.79 26.16
N LYS A 84 -5.87 16.08 25.84
CA LYS A 84 -6.35 16.61 24.54
C LYS A 84 -5.66 15.96 23.33
N LEU A 85 -4.42 15.50 23.49
CA LEU A 85 -3.69 14.80 22.43
C LEU A 85 -4.06 13.32 22.42
N ILE A 86 -4.18 12.70 23.60
CA ILE A 86 -4.59 11.30 23.75
C ILE A 86 -6.01 11.08 23.23
N ASP A 87 -6.91 12.05 23.40
CA ASP A 87 -8.28 12.01 22.90
C ASP A 87 -8.36 11.93 21.36
N THR A 88 -7.32 12.40 20.66
CA THR A 88 -7.20 12.34 19.19
C THR A 88 -6.98 10.92 18.66
N ILE A 89 -6.50 10.00 19.50
CA ILE A 89 -6.26 8.60 19.10
C ILE A 89 -7.60 7.95 18.68
N PRO A 90 -7.66 7.09 17.65
CA PRO A 90 -8.93 6.48 17.23
C PRO A 90 -9.35 5.28 18.10
N ASP A 91 -8.41 4.48 18.60
CA ASP A 91 -8.72 3.27 19.38
C ASP A 91 -8.80 3.55 20.89
N ASN A 92 -9.97 3.33 21.48
CA ASN A 92 -10.22 3.50 22.91
C ASN A 92 -9.34 2.59 23.79
N ASN A 93 -9.00 1.38 23.34
CA ASN A 93 -8.18 0.47 24.13
C ASN A 93 -6.72 0.97 24.22
N ILE A 94 -6.24 1.62 23.15
CA ILE A 94 -4.91 2.23 23.11
C ILE A 94 -4.90 3.51 23.94
N LYS A 95 -5.97 4.30 23.92
CA LYS A 95 -6.13 5.43 24.86
C LYS A 95 -5.99 4.97 26.30
N ASP A 96 -6.78 3.98 26.71
CA ASP A 96 -6.77 3.44 28.07
C ASP A 96 -5.38 2.90 28.45
N LEU A 97 -4.69 2.24 27.51
CA LEU A 97 -3.33 1.74 27.70
C LEU A 97 -2.37 2.89 28.00
N VAL A 98 -2.35 3.89 27.13
CA VAL A 98 -1.34 4.94 27.17
C VAL A 98 -1.63 5.98 28.26
N GLU A 99 -2.91 6.22 28.57
CA GLU A 99 -3.36 6.92 29.77
C GLU A 99 -2.77 6.28 31.03
N HIS A 100 -2.85 4.96 31.14
CA HIS A 100 -2.33 4.23 32.28
C HIS A 100 -0.79 4.22 32.32
N MET A 101 -0.12 4.11 31.16
CA MET A 101 1.35 4.15 31.07
C MET A 101 1.94 5.52 31.40
N THR A 102 1.24 6.61 31.06
CA THR A 102 1.71 8.00 31.24
C THR A 102 1.29 8.63 32.57
N GLN A 103 0.81 7.82 33.51
CA GLN A 103 0.47 8.30 34.86
C GLN A 103 1.68 8.89 35.58
N ARG A 104 1.45 9.95 36.36
CA ARG A 104 2.51 10.67 37.07
C ARG A 104 3.17 9.83 38.18
N LYS A 105 2.41 9.02 38.91
CA LYS A 105 2.95 8.20 40.01
C LYS A 105 3.47 6.86 39.46
N PRO A 106 4.72 6.48 39.75
CA PRO A 106 5.29 5.23 39.24
C PRO A 106 4.59 3.99 39.80
N GLU A 107 4.09 4.04 41.04
CA GLU A 107 3.44 2.92 41.75
C GLU A 107 2.14 2.45 41.10
N ILE A 108 1.47 3.33 40.36
CA ILE A 108 0.19 3.01 39.73
C ILE A 108 0.44 2.37 38.35
N ARG A 109 1.65 2.54 37.76
CA ARG A 109 1.98 1.93 36.47
C ARG A 109 2.18 0.42 36.65
N LEU A 110 1.51 -0.37 35.83
CA LEU A 110 1.70 -1.82 35.78
C LEU A 110 3.07 -2.18 35.18
N SER A 111 3.46 -3.44 35.36
CA SER A 111 4.60 -4.02 34.65
C SER A 111 4.29 -4.23 33.16
N ALA A 112 5.32 -4.36 32.33
CA ALA A 112 5.17 -4.60 30.89
C ALA A 112 4.36 -5.89 30.61
N GLU A 113 4.59 -6.95 31.37
CA GLU A 113 3.92 -8.24 31.22
C GLU A 113 2.41 -8.14 31.52
N GLU A 114 2.04 -7.43 32.59
CA GLU A 114 0.65 -7.19 32.95
C GLU A 114 -0.09 -6.38 31.88
N TYR A 115 0.57 -5.38 31.26
CA TYR A 115 -0.04 -4.65 30.13
C TYR A 115 -0.26 -5.55 28.92
N LEU A 116 0.70 -6.42 28.58
CA LEU A 116 0.57 -7.36 27.48
C LEU A 116 -0.58 -8.34 27.71
N ILE A 117 -0.78 -8.82 28.95
CA ILE A 117 -1.90 -9.69 29.31
C ILE A 117 -3.22 -8.93 29.24
N LYS A 118 -3.30 -7.72 29.82
CA LYS A 118 -4.54 -6.93 29.89
C LYS A 118 -5.04 -6.48 28.51
N GLN A 119 -4.12 -6.24 27.57
CA GLN A 119 -4.44 -5.78 26.21
C GLN A 119 -4.50 -6.90 25.17
N ARG A 120 -4.21 -8.15 25.57
CA ARG A 120 -4.38 -9.32 24.69
C ARG A 120 -5.85 -9.48 24.31
N GLY A 121 -6.11 -9.62 23.01
CA GLY A 121 -7.47 -9.71 22.46
C GLY A 121 -8.20 -8.37 22.35
N LYS A 122 -7.58 -7.27 22.81
CA LYS A 122 -8.05 -5.89 22.65
C LYS A 122 -7.17 -5.18 21.62
N SER A 123 -6.26 -4.31 22.06
CA SER A 123 -5.29 -3.63 21.20
C SER A 123 -4.27 -4.57 20.57
N PHE A 124 -3.94 -5.68 21.24
CA PHE A 124 -3.03 -6.69 20.71
C PHE A 124 -3.81 -7.91 20.22
N PRO A 125 -3.82 -8.18 18.90
CA PRO A 125 -4.58 -9.30 18.35
C PRO A 125 -4.10 -10.65 18.89
N GLU A 126 -5.04 -11.58 19.10
CA GLU A 126 -4.73 -12.87 19.68
C GLU A 126 -3.81 -13.73 18.80
N TYR A 127 -3.93 -13.62 17.47
CA TYR A 127 -3.09 -14.34 16.51
C TYR A 127 -1.58 -14.07 16.70
N PHE A 128 -1.22 -12.92 17.28
CA PHE A 128 0.17 -12.60 17.58
C PHE A 128 0.75 -13.60 18.59
N TYR A 129 -0.02 -13.96 19.61
CA TYR A 129 0.40 -14.84 20.68
C TYR A 129 0.21 -16.33 20.37
N THR A 130 -0.79 -16.68 19.57
CA THR A 130 -1.12 -18.08 19.28
C THR A 130 -0.26 -18.69 18.18
N PHE A 131 0.05 -17.93 17.12
CA PHE A 131 0.75 -18.45 15.94
C PHE A 131 1.92 -17.57 15.51
N PHE A 132 1.70 -16.27 15.31
CA PHE A 132 2.68 -15.43 14.62
C PHE A 132 3.99 -15.27 15.40
N LYS A 133 3.95 -15.12 16.73
CA LYS A 133 5.17 -15.04 17.56
C LYS A 133 5.99 -16.33 17.45
N SER A 134 5.38 -17.50 17.59
CA SER A 134 6.10 -18.78 17.45
C SER A 134 6.64 -18.98 16.04
N TYR A 135 5.90 -18.55 15.02
CA TYR A 135 6.32 -18.67 13.63
C TYR A 135 7.47 -17.71 13.30
N SER A 136 7.33 -16.42 13.64
CA SER A 136 8.38 -15.41 13.43
C SER A 136 9.67 -15.72 14.19
N GLN A 137 9.58 -16.35 15.37
CA GLN A 137 10.77 -16.79 16.13
C GLN A 137 11.66 -17.74 15.33
N GLN A 138 11.10 -18.61 14.49
CA GLN A 138 11.88 -19.53 13.66
C GLN A 138 12.80 -18.79 12.67
N PHE A 139 12.43 -17.59 12.26
CA PHE A 139 13.25 -16.74 11.38
C PHE A 139 14.21 -15.82 12.13
N ALA A 140 14.04 -15.67 13.45
CA ALA A 140 14.86 -14.80 14.29
C ALA A 140 15.90 -15.58 15.13
N THR A 141 15.82 -16.92 15.18
CA THR A 141 16.80 -17.76 15.89
C THR A 141 18.15 -17.78 15.18
N VAL A 142 19.23 -17.77 15.97
CA VAL A 142 20.62 -17.86 15.50
C VAL A 142 21.03 -19.34 15.42
N PRO A 143 21.68 -19.82 14.33
CA PRO A 143 22.09 -19.05 13.14
C PRO A 143 20.92 -18.62 12.26
N VAL A 144 20.97 -17.38 11.78
CA VAL A 144 19.92 -16.80 10.94
C VAL A 144 19.85 -17.60 9.64
N MET A 145 18.64 -18.07 9.33
CA MET A 145 18.37 -18.83 8.11
C MET A 145 18.65 -17.97 6.86
N PRO A 146 19.26 -18.55 5.81
CA PRO A 146 19.45 -17.85 4.53
C PRO A 146 18.12 -17.38 3.94
N SER A 147 18.14 -16.23 3.27
CA SER A 147 16.99 -15.62 2.61
C SER A 147 16.24 -16.58 1.68
N ASP A 148 16.96 -17.37 0.89
CA ASP A 148 16.37 -18.32 -0.06
C ASP A 148 15.54 -19.41 0.66
N ASP A 149 16.07 -19.99 1.74
CA ASP A 149 15.37 -21.01 2.54
C ASP A 149 14.13 -20.43 3.22
N ARG A 150 14.20 -19.17 3.66
CA ARG A 150 13.07 -18.47 4.28
C ARG A 150 11.90 -18.36 3.31
N VAL A 151 12.15 -17.97 2.05
CA VAL A 151 11.09 -17.90 1.03
C VAL A 151 10.51 -19.27 0.72
N LEU A 152 11.34 -20.31 0.69
CA LEU A 152 10.86 -21.67 0.43
C LEU A 152 9.96 -22.19 1.54
N ILE A 153 10.36 -22.00 2.81
CA ILE A 153 9.55 -22.38 3.97
C ILE A 153 8.26 -21.57 4.01
N LEU A 154 8.34 -20.25 3.81
CA LEU A 154 7.16 -19.39 3.72
C LEU A 154 6.19 -19.92 2.66
N ASN A 155 6.68 -20.20 1.45
CA ASN A 155 5.85 -20.72 0.36
C ASN A 155 5.20 -22.09 0.68
N ARG A 156 5.95 -22.99 1.32
CA ARG A 156 5.44 -24.31 1.74
C ARG A 156 4.38 -24.21 2.83
N ASP A 157 4.62 -23.35 3.82
CA ASP A 157 3.75 -23.24 4.99
C ASP A 157 2.55 -22.30 4.74
N MET A 158 2.42 -21.71 3.54
CA MET A 158 1.37 -20.73 3.22
C MET A 158 -0.03 -21.20 3.54
N ASP A 159 -0.39 -22.42 3.17
CA ASP A 159 -1.72 -22.96 3.47
C ASP A 159 -1.98 -23.04 4.98
N THR A 160 -0.94 -23.37 5.75
CA THR A 160 -1.00 -23.40 7.22
C THR A 160 -1.08 -21.99 7.79
N ILE A 161 -0.35 -21.02 7.22
CA ILE A 161 -0.40 -19.62 7.63
C ILE A 161 -1.80 -19.04 7.39
N LEU A 162 -2.39 -19.28 6.20
CA LEU A 162 -3.73 -18.79 5.87
C LEU A 162 -4.79 -19.41 6.79
N ALA A 163 -4.68 -20.71 7.08
CA ALA A 163 -5.60 -21.39 8.00
C ALA A 163 -5.44 -20.90 9.46
N SER A 164 -4.21 -20.81 9.96
CA SER A 164 -3.92 -20.41 11.35
C SER A 164 -4.20 -18.93 11.61
N MET A 165 -4.08 -18.09 10.58
CA MET A 165 -4.46 -16.69 10.68
C MET A 165 -5.97 -16.48 10.52
N ASP A 166 -6.78 -17.50 10.24
CA ASP A 166 -8.24 -17.39 10.07
C ASP A 166 -8.62 -16.37 8.99
N VAL A 167 -8.05 -16.52 7.79
CA VAL A 167 -8.30 -15.61 6.66
C VAL A 167 -9.78 -15.72 6.27
N ASP A 168 -10.51 -14.62 6.40
CA ASP A 168 -11.93 -14.51 6.07
C ASP A 168 -12.05 -14.28 4.55
N ASP A 169 -13.16 -14.72 3.95
CA ASP A 169 -13.50 -14.40 2.55
C ASP A 169 -13.61 -12.88 2.35
N ARG A 170 -13.91 -12.14 3.43
CA ARG A 170 -13.91 -10.68 3.44
C ARG A 170 -12.50 -10.13 3.59
N VAL A 171 -11.96 -9.71 2.45
CA VAL A 171 -10.66 -9.07 2.26
C VAL A 171 -10.35 -7.94 3.27
N GLU A 172 -11.35 -7.13 3.64
CA GLU A 172 -11.20 -6.00 4.58
C GLU A 172 -10.73 -6.41 6.00
N LYS A 173 -11.02 -7.65 6.41
CA LYS A 173 -10.63 -8.15 7.74
C LYS A 173 -9.25 -8.81 7.75
N ASN A 174 -8.63 -8.95 6.58
CA ASN A 174 -7.37 -9.67 6.41
C ASN A 174 -6.13 -8.79 6.58
N SER A 175 -6.26 -7.61 7.20
CA SER A 175 -5.14 -6.71 7.51
C SER A 175 -4.00 -7.37 8.31
N LYS A 176 -4.29 -8.46 9.01
CA LYS A 176 -3.28 -9.32 9.67
C LYS A 176 -2.24 -9.91 8.72
N LEU A 177 -2.59 -10.17 7.45
CA LEU A 177 -1.67 -10.68 6.44
C LEU A 177 -0.56 -9.69 6.08
N VAL A 178 -0.71 -8.41 6.42
CA VAL A 178 0.34 -7.40 6.25
C VAL A 178 1.64 -7.83 6.94
N LEU A 179 1.57 -8.50 8.08
CA LEU A 179 2.75 -9.00 8.79
C LEU A 179 3.50 -10.08 7.98
N VAL A 180 2.75 -10.97 7.33
CA VAL A 180 3.31 -12.02 6.46
C VAL A 180 3.90 -11.38 5.21
N ILE A 181 3.20 -10.42 4.60
CA ILE A 181 3.72 -9.65 3.47
C ILE A 181 5.03 -8.98 3.85
N SER A 182 5.12 -8.34 5.02
CA SER A 182 6.36 -7.73 5.52
C SER A 182 7.50 -8.74 5.72
N LEU A 183 7.20 -9.97 6.15
CA LEU A 183 8.19 -11.04 6.21
C LEU A 183 8.69 -11.40 4.80
N VAL A 184 7.79 -11.59 3.83
CA VAL A 184 8.17 -11.91 2.45
C VAL A 184 8.98 -10.76 1.82
N THR A 185 8.51 -9.52 1.94
CA THR A 185 9.17 -8.36 1.34
C THR A 185 10.53 -8.05 1.97
N SER A 186 10.76 -8.43 3.22
CA SER A 186 12.08 -8.34 3.87
C SER A 186 13.13 -9.22 3.20
N VAL A 187 12.72 -10.29 2.53
CA VAL A 187 13.62 -11.29 1.95
C VAL A 187 13.83 -11.08 0.45
N VAL A 188 12.87 -10.46 -0.24
CA VAL A 188 12.86 -10.24 -1.70
C VAL A 188 14.17 -9.65 -2.26
N ARG A 189 14.80 -8.72 -1.54
CA ARG A 189 16.01 -8.02 -2.02
C ARG A 189 17.28 -8.87 -1.96
N ASP A 190 17.31 -9.88 -1.09
CA ASP A 190 18.50 -10.68 -0.79
C ASP A 190 18.46 -12.07 -1.46
N LEU A 191 17.59 -12.24 -2.47
CA LEU A 191 17.42 -13.51 -3.19
C LEU A 191 18.47 -13.69 -4.28
N HIS A 192 19.16 -14.83 -4.25
CA HIS A 192 20.31 -15.06 -5.13
C HIS A 192 19.94 -15.77 -6.43
N PHE A 193 19.08 -16.80 -6.36
CA PHE A 193 18.72 -17.61 -7.53
C PHE A 193 17.39 -17.21 -8.16
N SER A 194 17.27 -17.35 -9.49
CA SER A 194 16.03 -17.05 -10.25
C SER A 194 14.83 -17.84 -9.73
N SER A 195 15.02 -19.11 -9.37
CA SER A 195 13.96 -19.97 -8.84
C SER A 195 13.31 -19.36 -7.60
N PHE A 196 14.09 -18.85 -6.65
CA PHE A 196 13.56 -18.25 -5.42
C PHE A 196 12.92 -16.88 -5.68
N ARG A 197 13.45 -16.10 -6.61
CA ARG A 197 12.82 -14.83 -7.05
C ARG A 197 11.44 -15.07 -7.66
N ILE A 198 11.32 -16.09 -8.51
CA ILE A 198 10.03 -16.51 -9.10
C ILE A 198 9.07 -17.02 -8.01
N ILE A 199 9.56 -17.80 -7.05
CA ILE A 199 8.72 -18.24 -5.91
C ILE A 199 8.23 -17.04 -5.10
N ALA A 200 9.10 -16.06 -4.82
CA ALA A 200 8.71 -14.86 -4.10
C ALA A 200 7.64 -14.04 -4.85
N LEU A 201 7.77 -13.89 -6.18
CA LEU A 201 6.76 -13.25 -7.02
C LEU A 201 5.40 -13.98 -6.96
N LYS A 202 5.41 -15.31 -7.10
CA LYS A 202 4.19 -16.14 -7.01
C LYS A 202 3.56 -16.09 -5.62
N LEU A 203 4.38 -16.04 -4.58
CA LEU A 203 3.95 -15.90 -3.20
C LEU A 203 3.25 -14.57 -2.96
N LEU A 204 3.83 -13.47 -3.45
CA LEU A 204 3.21 -12.14 -3.38
C LEU A 204 1.87 -12.10 -4.16
N LEU A 205 1.78 -12.77 -5.33
CA LEU A 205 0.54 -12.89 -6.08
C LEU A 205 -0.53 -13.70 -5.34
N ARG A 206 -0.12 -14.77 -4.67
CA ARG A 206 -1.03 -15.57 -3.85
C ARG A 206 -1.60 -14.73 -2.70
N LEU A 207 -0.75 -13.98 -2.01
CA LEU A 207 -1.14 -13.09 -0.93
C LEU A 207 -2.06 -11.95 -1.41
N SER A 208 -1.83 -11.38 -2.60
CA SER A 208 -2.66 -10.28 -3.10
C SER A 208 -4.13 -10.67 -3.31
N SER A 209 -4.44 -11.95 -3.53
CA SER A 209 -5.83 -12.41 -3.66
C SER A 209 -6.67 -12.30 -2.37
N HIS A 210 -6.03 -12.16 -1.21
CA HIS A 210 -6.67 -12.15 0.10
C HIS A 210 -6.68 -10.78 0.78
N VAL A 211 -6.11 -9.75 0.17
CA VAL A 211 -5.83 -8.45 0.81
C VAL A 211 -6.41 -7.28 0.00
N THR A 212 -6.70 -6.16 0.66
CA THR A 212 -7.33 -4.99 0.03
C THR A 212 -6.41 -4.34 -0.99
N SER A 213 -7.01 -3.65 -1.96
CA SER A 213 -6.27 -2.95 -3.02
C SER A 213 -5.23 -1.98 -2.49
N ASP A 214 -5.51 -1.24 -1.42
CA ASP A 214 -4.58 -0.29 -0.81
C ASP A 214 -3.27 -0.97 -0.40
N ILE A 215 -3.36 -2.13 0.25
CA ILE A 215 -2.17 -2.89 0.67
C ILE A 215 -1.45 -3.47 -0.56
N ILE A 216 -2.19 -3.87 -1.60
CA ILE A 216 -1.58 -4.37 -2.82
C ILE A 216 -0.77 -3.27 -3.50
N LEU A 217 -1.35 -2.08 -3.67
CA LEU A 217 -0.70 -0.95 -4.34
C LEU A 217 0.48 -0.40 -3.51
N ASP A 218 0.33 -0.26 -2.20
CA ASP A 218 1.36 0.35 -1.34
C ASP A 218 2.48 -0.62 -0.95
N ARG A 219 2.17 -1.91 -0.75
CA ARG A 219 3.11 -2.86 -0.10
C ARG A 219 3.49 -4.07 -0.93
N ILE A 220 2.72 -4.46 -1.94
CA ILE A 220 3.03 -5.63 -2.77
C ILE A 220 3.60 -5.20 -4.11
N LEU A 221 2.89 -4.33 -4.81
CA LEU A 221 3.19 -3.91 -6.17
C LEU A 221 4.59 -3.28 -6.31
N PRO A 222 5.09 -2.43 -5.40
CA PRO A 222 6.44 -1.87 -5.52
C PRO A 222 7.53 -2.95 -5.49
N TYR A 223 7.33 -4.02 -4.71
CA TYR A 223 8.26 -5.14 -4.64
C TYR A 223 8.14 -6.09 -5.83
N MET A 224 6.95 -6.24 -6.43
CA MET A 224 6.82 -6.93 -7.71
C MET A 224 7.54 -6.15 -8.83
N LEU A 225 7.33 -4.84 -8.89
CA LEU A 225 7.92 -3.97 -9.91
C LEU A 225 9.45 -3.86 -9.77
N TYR A 226 10.01 -4.05 -8.57
CA TYR A 226 11.46 -4.16 -8.38
C TYR A 226 12.11 -5.21 -9.31
N PHE A 227 11.42 -6.34 -9.55
CA PHE A 227 11.92 -7.41 -10.41
C PHE A 227 11.86 -7.09 -11.92
N THR A 228 11.27 -5.96 -12.33
CA THR A 228 11.32 -5.51 -13.72
C THR A 228 12.74 -5.15 -14.16
N GLN A 229 13.59 -4.74 -13.22
CA GLN A 229 14.99 -4.38 -13.47
C GLN A 229 15.97 -5.52 -13.16
N ASP A 230 15.46 -6.75 -12.97
CA ASP A 230 16.28 -7.91 -12.64
C ASP A 230 17.24 -8.26 -13.80
N THR A 231 18.44 -8.73 -13.47
CA THR A 231 19.45 -9.13 -14.46
C THR A 231 19.00 -10.33 -15.29
N LEU A 232 18.17 -11.22 -14.72
CA LEU A 232 17.76 -12.46 -15.35
C LEU A 232 16.46 -12.28 -16.15
N PRO A 233 16.44 -12.63 -17.45
CA PRO A 233 15.27 -12.43 -18.32
C PRO A 233 14.06 -13.27 -17.91
N GLU A 234 14.28 -14.46 -17.34
CA GLU A 234 13.20 -15.32 -16.83
C GLU A 234 12.40 -14.62 -15.73
N VAL A 235 13.09 -13.94 -14.82
CA VAL A 235 12.47 -13.20 -13.71
C VAL A 235 11.72 -11.99 -14.24
N ARG A 236 12.30 -11.24 -15.18
CA ARG A 236 11.62 -10.10 -15.83
C ARG A 236 10.35 -10.52 -16.56
N ALA A 237 10.40 -11.61 -17.33
CA ALA A 237 9.24 -12.16 -18.03
C ALA A 237 8.14 -12.60 -17.05
N GLU A 238 8.50 -13.33 -15.99
CA GLU A 238 7.53 -13.76 -14.99
C GLU A 238 6.93 -12.58 -14.22
N THR A 239 7.71 -11.52 -14.00
CA THR A 239 7.24 -10.27 -13.37
C THR A 239 6.10 -9.65 -14.16
N ILE A 240 6.19 -9.59 -15.50
CA ILE A 240 5.11 -9.07 -16.36
C ILE A 240 3.83 -9.86 -16.14
N ARG A 241 3.91 -11.20 -16.14
CA ARG A 241 2.74 -12.09 -15.96
C ARG A 241 2.12 -11.92 -14.58
N VAL A 242 2.96 -11.89 -13.55
CA VAL A 242 2.52 -11.76 -12.15
C VAL A 242 1.91 -10.39 -11.88
N VAL A 243 2.53 -9.31 -12.36
CA VAL A 243 1.99 -7.94 -12.24
C VAL A 243 0.65 -7.84 -12.97
N THR A 244 0.55 -8.33 -14.20
CA THR A 244 -0.70 -8.37 -14.96
C THR A 244 -1.80 -9.14 -14.24
N ALA A 245 -1.48 -10.33 -13.71
CA ALA A 245 -2.43 -11.13 -12.95
C ALA A 245 -2.86 -10.48 -11.63
N CYS A 246 -1.93 -9.82 -10.93
CA CYS A 246 -2.20 -9.11 -9.69
C CYS A 246 -3.17 -7.94 -9.94
N ILE A 247 -2.83 -7.14 -10.95
CA ILE A 247 -3.63 -6.02 -11.42
C ILE A 247 -5.01 -6.48 -11.87
N ARG A 248 -5.14 -7.58 -12.61
CA ARG A 248 -6.45 -8.05 -13.07
C ARG A 248 -7.42 -8.37 -11.92
N ASN A 249 -6.90 -8.68 -10.74
CA ASN A 249 -7.67 -9.15 -9.60
C ASN A 249 -8.07 -8.04 -8.59
N LEU A 250 -7.62 -6.79 -8.73
CA LEU A 250 -7.99 -5.74 -7.76
C LEU A 250 -9.47 -5.37 -7.93
N LYS A 251 -10.23 -5.39 -6.84
CA LYS A 251 -11.69 -5.22 -6.86
C LYS A 251 -12.17 -3.79 -6.62
N ALA A 252 -11.27 -2.88 -6.27
CA ALA A 252 -11.56 -1.47 -5.97
C ALA A 252 -10.25 -0.67 -6.03
N VAL A 253 -10.32 0.66 -6.11
CA VAL A 253 -9.13 1.53 -6.04
C VAL A 253 -9.40 2.64 -5.02
N PRO A 254 -8.46 2.93 -4.11
CA PRO A 254 -8.55 4.15 -3.32
C PRO A 254 -8.41 5.40 -4.20
N ARG A 255 -9.12 6.48 -3.85
CA ARG A 255 -9.21 7.72 -4.66
C ARG A 255 -7.85 8.35 -4.99
N ASN A 256 -6.90 8.21 -4.08
CA ASN A 256 -5.55 8.79 -4.23
C ASN A 256 -4.74 8.11 -5.35
N ASP A 257 -5.18 6.93 -5.79
CA ASP A 257 -4.43 6.06 -6.69
C ASP A 257 -5.06 5.92 -8.08
N ALA A 258 -6.02 6.78 -8.45
CA ALA A 258 -6.73 6.70 -9.72
C ALA A 258 -5.79 6.64 -10.94
N ASN A 259 -4.68 7.41 -10.90
CA ASN A 259 -3.69 7.49 -11.99
C ASN A 259 -2.47 6.58 -11.82
N VAL A 260 -2.46 5.65 -10.85
CA VAL A 260 -1.33 4.72 -10.62
C VAL A 260 -0.99 3.91 -11.88
N PHE A 261 -1.97 3.60 -12.73
CA PHE A 261 -1.70 2.92 -14.00
C PHE A 261 -0.84 3.75 -14.97
N GLN A 262 -1.19 5.01 -15.14
CA GLN A 262 -0.59 5.91 -16.13
C GLN A 262 0.76 6.44 -15.64
N ASP A 263 0.85 6.75 -14.35
CA ASP A 263 2.00 7.43 -13.76
C ASP A 263 3.06 6.45 -13.21
N TYR A 264 2.65 5.24 -12.82
CA TYR A 264 3.54 4.31 -12.11
C TYR A 264 3.67 2.96 -12.83
N ILE A 265 2.58 2.25 -13.08
CA ILE A 265 2.63 0.86 -13.57
C ILE A 265 3.13 0.80 -15.02
N ILE A 266 2.47 1.48 -15.96
CA ILE A 266 2.84 1.42 -17.39
C ILE A 266 4.25 2.01 -17.61
N PRO A 267 4.63 3.14 -16.99
CA PRO A 267 6.00 3.64 -17.06
C PRO A 267 7.03 2.65 -16.51
N ALA A 268 6.77 1.99 -15.39
CA ALA A 268 7.68 0.99 -14.82
C ALA A 268 7.88 -0.24 -15.74
N LEU A 269 6.83 -0.65 -16.47
CA LEU A 269 6.89 -1.76 -17.41
C LEU A 269 7.46 -1.36 -18.78
N SER A 270 7.45 -0.06 -19.13
CA SER A 270 7.88 0.45 -20.43
C SER A 270 9.30 0.02 -20.89
N PRO A 271 10.33 -0.05 -20.03
CA PRO A 271 11.65 -0.50 -20.43
C PRO A 271 11.67 -1.94 -21.00
N LEU A 272 10.74 -2.79 -20.57
CA LEU A 272 10.66 -4.20 -20.97
C LEU A 272 10.19 -4.37 -22.43
N LEU A 273 9.58 -3.34 -23.03
CA LEU A 273 9.22 -3.32 -24.44
C LEU A 273 10.46 -3.30 -25.36
N SER A 274 11.55 -2.72 -24.89
CA SER A 274 12.81 -2.62 -25.61
C SER A 274 13.87 -3.60 -25.09
N ASP A 275 13.46 -4.59 -24.29
CA ASP A 275 14.38 -5.56 -23.69
C ASP A 275 15.18 -6.29 -24.78
N GLU A 276 16.47 -6.52 -24.55
CA GLU A 276 17.34 -7.23 -25.51
C GLU A 276 16.83 -8.66 -25.78
N VAL A 277 16.25 -9.29 -24.75
CA VAL A 277 15.83 -10.69 -24.80
C VAL A 277 14.43 -10.81 -25.37
N LEU A 278 14.32 -11.59 -26.46
CA LEU A 278 13.06 -11.85 -27.17
C LEU A 278 11.95 -12.38 -26.25
N GLN A 279 12.27 -13.28 -25.31
CA GLN A 279 11.31 -13.88 -24.39
C GLN A 279 10.55 -12.83 -23.56
N VAL A 280 11.23 -11.77 -23.12
CA VAL A 280 10.62 -10.69 -22.32
C VAL A 280 9.65 -9.88 -23.19
N ARG A 281 10.07 -9.52 -24.41
CA ARG A 281 9.21 -8.79 -25.36
C ARG A 281 7.99 -9.60 -25.80
N LEU A 282 8.15 -10.91 -26.01
CA LEU A 282 7.03 -11.83 -26.28
C LEU A 282 6.05 -11.82 -25.11
N THR A 283 6.54 -12.00 -23.90
CA THR A 283 5.69 -12.03 -22.70
C THR A 283 4.97 -10.70 -22.49
N PHE A 284 5.61 -9.57 -22.81
CA PHE A 284 4.96 -8.26 -22.81
C PHE A 284 3.80 -8.21 -23.82
N ALA A 285 4.05 -8.63 -25.06
CA ALA A 285 3.05 -8.67 -26.12
C ALA A 285 1.85 -9.57 -25.78
N GLU A 286 2.07 -10.66 -25.02
CA GLU A 286 0.99 -11.53 -24.53
C GLU A 286 0.07 -10.81 -23.52
N ASN A 287 0.62 -9.90 -22.70
CA ASN A 287 -0.06 -9.36 -21.53
C ASN A 287 -0.57 -7.91 -21.70
N ILE A 288 -0.06 -7.14 -22.66
CA ILE A 288 -0.42 -5.72 -22.86
C ILE A 288 -1.93 -5.51 -23.02
N ALA A 289 -2.63 -6.44 -23.67
CA ALA A 289 -4.07 -6.36 -23.88
C ALA A 289 -4.85 -6.53 -22.56
N GLU A 290 -4.40 -7.42 -21.67
CA GLU A 290 -5.00 -7.57 -20.34
C GLU A 290 -4.71 -6.38 -19.44
N LEU A 291 -3.52 -5.79 -19.55
CA LEU A 291 -3.17 -4.56 -18.85
C LEU A 291 -4.05 -3.39 -19.30
N ALA A 292 -4.28 -3.24 -20.60
CA ALA A 292 -5.14 -2.18 -21.14
C ALA A 292 -6.61 -2.34 -20.70
N ASP A 293 -7.16 -3.55 -20.80
CA ASP A 293 -8.52 -3.86 -20.34
C ASP A 293 -8.68 -3.63 -18.84
N SER A 294 -7.69 -4.06 -18.04
CA SER A 294 -7.69 -3.82 -16.60
C SER A 294 -7.64 -2.31 -16.29
N ALA A 295 -6.75 -1.57 -16.94
CA ALA A 295 -6.59 -0.12 -16.73
C ALA A 295 -7.89 0.67 -17.02
N VAL A 296 -8.66 0.30 -18.04
CA VAL A 296 -9.97 0.93 -18.31
C VAL A 296 -10.97 0.60 -17.21
N LYS A 297 -11.08 -0.67 -16.82
CA LYS A 297 -11.98 -1.06 -15.71
C LYS A 297 -11.64 -0.29 -14.45
N TYR A 298 -10.35 -0.09 -14.18
CA TYR A 298 -9.91 0.71 -13.04
C TYR A 298 -10.36 2.15 -13.11
N LEU A 299 -10.20 2.79 -14.27
CA LEU A 299 -10.66 4.15 -14.50
C LEU A 299 -12.19 4.26 -14.30
N GLU A 300 -12.96 3.32 -14.84
CA GLU A 300 -14.42 3.25 -14.69
C GLU A 300 -14.85 3.07 -13.22
N MET A 301 -14.14 2.22 -12.48
CA MET A 301 -14.41 1.99 -11.06
C MET A 301 -14.08 3.22 -10.21
N ALA A 302 -12.98 3.91 -10.50
CA ALA A 302 -12.60 5.16 -9.83
C ALA A 302 -13.66 6.25 -10.06
N GLN A 303 -14.10 6.43 -11.32
CA GLN A 303 -15.17 7.36 -11.68
C GLN A 303 -16.49 7.04 -10.97
N ALA A 304 -16.91 5.77 -10.98
CA ALA A 304 -18.16 5.34 -10.34
C ALA A 304 -18.14 5.58 -8.83
N GLN A 305 -16.97 5.42 -8.19
CA GLN A 305 -16.79 5.70 -6.78
C GLN A 305 -16.88 7.21 -6.48
N GLU A 306 -16.23 8.06 -7.28
CA GLU A 306 -16.29 9.51 -7.14
C GLU A 306 -17.73 10.05 -7.29
N ILE A 307 -18.45 9.60 -8.33
CA ILE A 307 -19.86 9.96 -8.54
C ILE A 307 -20.72 9.54 -7.35
N ARG A 308 -20.53 8.31 -6.84
CA ARG A 308 -21.29 7.80 -5.68
C ARG A 308 -21.10 8.69 -4.45
N GLU A 309 -19.92 9.23 -4.25
CA GLU A 309 -19.58 10.02 -3.07
C GLU A 309 -20.10 11.46 -3.17
N VAL A 310 -20.04 12.08 -4.35
CA VAL A 310 -20.74 13.35 -4.62
C VAL A 310 -22.22 13.21 -4.26
N ILE A 311 -22.85 12.10 -4.64
CA ILE A 311 -24.25 11.81 -4.27
C ILE A 311 -24.45 11.66 -2.76
N VAL A 312 -23.50 11.05 -2.02
CA VAL A 312 -23.59 10.87 -0.56
C VAL A 312 -23.42 12.19 0.19
N GLN A 313 -22.42 12.99 -0.16
CA GLN A 313 -22.16 14.30 0.47
C GLN A 313 -23.38 15.23 0.36
N LEU A 314 -24.09 15.19 -0.77
CA LEU A 314 -25.30 15.98 -0.99
C LEU A 314 -26.53 15.45 -0.22
N LYS A 315 -26.59 14.13 0.08
CA LYS A 315 -27.63 13.55 0.95
C LYS A 315 -27.42 13.92 2.42
N ASP A 316 -26.18 13.98 2.88
CA ASP A 316 -25.89 14.39 4.27
C ASP A 316 -26.21 15.88 4.49
N GLN A 317 -25.92 16.74 3.50
CA GLN A 317 -26.37 18.15 3.51
C GLN A 317 -27.91 18.33 3.44
N GLN A 318 -28.66 17.32 3.02
CA GLN A 318 -30.12 17.33 3.08
C GLN A 318 -30.64 16.95 4.47
N LYS A 319 -29.95 16.06 5.19
CA LYS A 319 -30.33 15.60 6.53
C LYS A 319 -30.21 16.71 7.58
N ASP A 320 -29.15 17.51 7.55
CA ASP A 320 -28.93 18.61 8.51
C ASP A 320 -29.95 19.76 8.41
N LYS A 321 -30.69 19.88 7.30
CA LYS A 321 -31.74 20.90 7.14
C LYS A 321 -33.14 20.46 7.59
N THR A 322 -33.32 19.21 8.01
CA THR A 322 -34.65 18.67 8.38
C THR A 322 -35.12 18.98 9.81
N SER A 323 -34.32 19.71 10.61
CA SER A 323 -34.66 20.02 12.01
C SER A 323 -35.33 21.39 12.25
N ILE A 324 -35.85 22.07 11.22
CA ILE A 324 -36.65 23.30 11.41
C ILE A 324 -37.93 23.28 10.55
N SER A 325 -39.01 22.94 11.24
CA SER A 325 -40.44 23.30 11.09
C SER A 325 -41.12 23.28 9.71
N GLU A 326 -42.06 22.34 9.63
CA GLU A 326 -43.37 22.37 8.97
C GLU A 326 -43.85 23.73 8.43
N THR A 327 -43.65 23.97 7.15
CA THR A 327 -44.69 24.51 6.25
C THR A 327 -44.35 24.09 4.83
N VAL A 328 -45.35 23.63 4.10
CA VAL A 328 -45.26 23.08 2.74
C VAL A 328 -44.46 24.01 1.81
N VAL A 329 -43.18 23.69 1.61
CA VAL A 329 -42.45 24.05 0.40
C VAL A 329 -41.83 22.77 -0.14
N THR A 330 -42.47 22.28 -1.19
CA THR A 330 -42.01 21.25 -2.11
C THR A 330 -40.66 21.66 -2.71
N ILE A 331 -39.56 21.41 -2.02
CA ILE A 331 -38.22 21.50 -2.62
C ILE A 331 -37.79 20.08 -2.99
N LYS A 332 -38.21 19.64 -4.19
CA LYS A 332 -37.38 18.72 -4.97
C LYS A 332 -36.04 19.44 -5.17
N LYS A 333 -35.03 19.17 -4.34
CA LYS A 333 -33.65 19.56 -4.65
C LYS A 333 -33.33 18.91 -6.01
N SER A 334 -33.28 19.75 -7.04
CA SER A 334 -33.42 19.38 -8.45
C SER A 334 -32.14 18.72 -8.95
N ALA A 335 -32.29 17.77 -9.87
CA ALA A 335 -31.22 17.16 -10.67
C ALA A 335 -30.34 18.18 -11.43
N GLU A 336 -30.68 19.46 -11.43
CA GLU A 336 -29.95 20.56 -12.06
C GLU A 336 -28.70 21.02 -11.28
N GLU A 337 -28.66 20.88 -9.95
CA GLU A 337 -27.46 21.19 -9.15
C GLU A 337 -26.39 20.07 -9.23
N LEU A 338 -26.80 18.83 -9.53
CA LEU A 338 -25.88 17.69 -9.73
C LEU A 338 -25.20 17.67 -11.10
N LYS A 339 -25.79 18.29 -12.12
CA LYS A 339 -25.28 18.26 -13.49
C LYS A 339 -23.86 18.81 -13.66
N PRO A 340 -23.48 19.98 -13.10
CA PRO A 340 -22.15 20.54 -13.36
C PRO A 340 -21.01 19.74 -12.71
N GLU A 341 -21.19 19.22 -11.49
CA GLU A 341 -20.16 18.42 -10.81
C GLU A 341 -20.00 17.04 -11.45
N ILE A 342 -21.10 16.37 -11.82
CA ILE A 342 -21.04 15.09 -12.54
C ILE A 342 -20.42 15.27 -13.93
N GLN A 343 -20.77 16.35 -14.64
CA GLN A 343 -20.19 16.67 -15.95
C GLN A 343 -18.69 16.95 -15.86
N GLN A 344 -18.23 17.55 -14.76
CA GLN A 344 -16.80 17.75 -14.51
C GLN A 344 -16.07 16.42 -14.27
N VAL A 345 -16.66 15.50 -13.50
CA VAL A 345 -16.11 14.15 -13.27
C VAL A 345 -16.08 13.35 -14.58
N GLU A 346 -17.13 13.42 -15.40
CA GLU A 346 -17.17 12.82 -16.74
C GLU A 346 -16.09 13.40 -17.66
N SER A 347 -15.90 14.72 -17.65
CA SER A 347 -14.86 15.37 -18.45
C SER A 347 -13.45 14.99 -18.00
N ASN A 348 -13.22 14.82 -16.71
CA ASN A 348 -11.93 14.37 -16.18
C ASN A 348 -11.66 12.92 -16.60
N TYR A 349 -12.66 12.05 -16.47
CA TYR A 349 -12.58 10.66 -16.93
C TYR A 349 -12.26 10.58 -18.43
N ASP A 350 -12.93 11.35 -19.28
CA ASP A 350 -12.68 11.34 -20.72
C ASP A 350 -11.25 11.77 -21.06
N MET A 351 -10.71 12.76 -20.33
CA MET A 351 -9.32 13.20 -20.47
C MET A 351 -8.33 12.10 -20.06
N GLU A 352 -8.52 11.49 -18.89
CA GLU A 352 -7.67 10.42 -18.38
C GLU A 352 -7.75 9.17 -19.27
N LEU A 353 -8.94 8.82 -19.77
CA LEU A 353 -9.13 7.72 -20.71
C LEU A 353 -8.39 7.97 -22.02
N GLN A 354 -8.39 9.21 -22.51
CA GLN A 354 -7.68 9.57 -23.73
C GLN A 354 -6.16 9.50 -23.52
N GLN A 355 -5.65 9.95 -22.37
CA GLN A 355 -4.24 9.81 -22.00
C GLN A 355 -3.81 8.33 -21.94
N LEU A 356 -4.62 7.48 -21.29
CA LEU A 356 -4.38 6.05 -21.24
C LEU A 356 -4.36 5.41 -22.63
N LYS A 357 -5.34 5.76 -23.49
CA LYS A 357 -5.41 5.28 -24.88
C LYS A 357 -4.17 5.67 -25.68
N ASP A 358 -3.70 6.90 -25.54
CA ASP A 358 -2.53 7.40 -26.27
C ASP A 358 -1.25 6.72 -25.77
N LEU A 359 -1.10 6.51 -24.46
CA LEU A 359 0.02 5.79 -23.87
C LEU A 359 0.09 4.33 -24.34
N ILE A 360 -1.04 3.60 -24.28
CA ILE A 360 -1.12 2.22 -24.73
C ILE A 360 -0.90 2.11 -26.25
N HIS A 361 -1.44 3.04 -27.04
CA HIS A 361 -1.19 3.11 -28.47
C HIS A 361 0.31 3.20 -28.78
N GLN A 362 1.05 4.12 -28.14
CA GLN A 362 2.49 4.24 -28.35
C GLN A 362 3.23 2.91 -28.10
N LYS A 363 2.82 2.15 -27.07
CA LYS A 363 3.43 0.86 -26.74
C LYS A 363 3.08 -0.23 -27.75
N ILE A 364 1.83 -0.28 -28.21
CA ILE A 364 1.38 -1.23 -29.24
C ILE A 364 2.08 -0.96 -30.56
N PHE A 365 2.21 0.30 -30.95
CA PHE A 365 2.92 0.69 -32.17
C PHE A 365 4.37 0.21 -32.13
N GLN A 366 5.04 0.34 -30.97
CA GLN A 366 6.38 -0.18 -30.77
C GLN A 366 6.46 -1.71 -30.96
N LEU A 367 5.50 -2.47 -30.42
CA LEU A 367 5.44 -3.93 -30.58
C LEU A 367 5.13 -4.38 -32.02
N LEU A 368 4.21 -3.69 -32.70
CA LEU A 368 3.88 -3.97 -34.12
C LEU A 368 5.05 -3.63 -35.05
N SER A 369 5.91 -2.69 -34.63
CA SER A 369 7.12 -2.28 -35.35
C SER A 369 8.38 -3.04 -34.93
N ASP A 370 8.29 -4.05 -34.05
CA ASP A 370 9.45 -4.82 -33.56
C ASP A 370 10.25 -5.44 -34.72
N SER A 371 11.55 -5.61 -34.52
CA SER A 371 12.41 -6.25 -35.54
C SER A 371 12.09 -7.73 -35.71
N ASN A 372 11.58 -8.39 -34.66
CA ASN A 372 11.26 -9.81 -34.66
C ASN A 372 9.75 -10.05 -34.92
N HIS A 373 9.45 -10.84 -35.95
CA HIS A 373 8.07 -11.17 -36.32
C HIS A 373 7.33 -11.99 -35.25
N ALA A 374 8.03 -12.72 -34.38
CA ALA A 374 7.40 -13.47 -33.30
C ALA A 374 6.64 -12.57 -32.32
N VAL A 375 7.17 -11.37 -32.02
CA VAL A 375 6.51 -10.38 -31.15
C VAL A 375 5.20 -9.90 -31.78
N LYS A 376 5.23 -9.57 -33.07
CA LYS A 376 4.06 -9.16 -33.85
C LYS A 376 2.99 -10.26 -33.87
N MET A 377 3.39 -11.50 -34.15
CA MET A 377 2.49 -12.64 -34.16
C MET A 377 1.85 -12.90 -32.78
N THR A 378 2.63 -12.73 -31.71
CA THR A 378 2.15 -12.98 -30.34
C THR A 378 1.12 -11.94 -29.92
N LEU A 379 1.37 -10.66 -30.22
CA LEU A 379 0.40 -9.59 -30.03
C LEU A 379 -0.89 -9.86 -30.80
N MET A 380 -0.77 -10.26 -32.07
CA MET A 380 -1.91 -10.57 -32.92
C MET A 380 -2.72 -11.77 -32.38
N ALA A 381 -2.06 -12.81 -31.89
CA ALA A 381 -2.73 -14.03 -31.43
C ALA A 381 -3.48 -13.86 -30.10
N ASN A 382 -2.99 -13.03 -29.18
CA ASN A 382 -3.47 -13.00 -27.79
C ASN A 382 -4.14 -11.69 -27.36
N GLY A 383 -4.07 -10.62 -28.17
CA GLY A 383 -4.49 -9.30 -27.72
C GLY A 383 -5.51 -8.56 -28.59
N MET A 384 -5.80 -9.02 -29.80
CA MET A 384 -6.51 -8.21 -30.80
C MET A 384 -7.96 -7.90 -30.44
N ASP A 385 -8.68 -8.87 -29.89
CA ASP A 385 -10.07 -8.74 -29.46
C ASP A 385 -10.23 -7.65 -28.38
N LYS A 386 -9.44 -7.74 -27.30
CA LYS A 386 -9.44 -6.80 -26.18
C LYS A 386 -8.95 -5.41 -26.60
N LEU A 387 -7.95 -5.35 -27.48
CA LEU A 387 -7.43 -4.08 -27.99
C LEU A 387 -8.41 -3.38 -28.93
N CYS A 388 -9.12 -4.13 -29.79
CA CYS A 388 -10.19 -3.59 -30.62
C CYS A 388 -11.32 -3.01 -29.75
N LEU A 389 -11.70 -3.71 -28.67
CA LEU A 389 -12.67 -3.20 -27.69
C LEU A 389 -12.17 -1.91 -27.03
N PHE A 390 -10.92 -1.91 -26.56
CA PHE A 390 -10.28 -0.78 -25.87
C PHE A 390 -10.23 0.50 -26.73
N PHE A 391 -9.78 0.40 -27.98
CA PHE A 391 -9.68 1.57 -28.86
C PHE A 391 -11.03 2.03 -29.42
N GLY A 392 -12.01 1.14 -29.51
CA GLY A 392 -13.26 1.38 -30.22
C GLY A 392 -13.10 1.29 -31.74
N ARG A 393 -14.23 1.23 -32.46
CA ARG A 393 -14.26 0.83 -33.89
C ARG A 393 -13.40 1.70 -34.81
N GLN A 394 -13.54 3.03 -34.73
CA GLN A 394 -12.85 3.96 -35.62
C GLN A 394 -11.33 3.89 -35.42
N LYS A 395 -10.86 4.06 -34.18
CA LYS A 395 -9.43 3.98 -33.85
C LYS A 395 -8.85 2.59 -34.10
N ALA A 396 -9.61 1.50 -33.87
CA ALA A 396 -9.15 0.15 -34.18
C ALA A 396 -8.93 -0.06 -35.69
N ASN A 397 -9.81 0.49 -36.55
CA ASN A 397 -9.62 0.45 -37.99
C ASN A 397 -8.37 1.25 -38.42
N ASP A 398 -8.26 2.49 -37.92
CA ASP A 398 -7.19 3.41 -38.34
C ASP A 398 -5.82 2.99 -37.81
N ILE A 399 -5.76 2.44 -36.60
CA ILE A 399 -4.50 2.06 -35.93
C ILE A 399 -4.19 0.59 -36.20
N LEU A 400 -5.04 -0.33 -35.74
CA LEU A 400 -4.69 -1.74 -35.71
C LEU A 400 -4.77 -2.39 -37.10
N LEU A 401 -5.88 -2.18 -37.82
CA LEU A 401 -6.06 -2.82 -39.13
C LEU A 401 -5.04 -2.28 -40.15
N SER A 402 -4.78 -0.97 -40.16
CA SER A 402 -3.80 -0.36 -41.06
C SER A 402 -2.40 -0.98 -40.90
N HIS A 403 -1.94 -1.18 -39.66
CA HIS A 403 -0.66 -1.83 -39.38
C HIS A 403 -0.67 -3.31 -39.73
N ILE A 404 -1.72 -4.05 -39.36
CA ILE A 404 -1.81 -5.49 -39.61
C ILE A 404 -1.87 -5.80 -41.10
N VAL A 405 -2.54 -4.97 -41.92
CA VAL A 405 -2.54 -5.11 -43.39
C VAL A 405 -1.13 -4.99 -43.98
N THR A 406 -0.25 -4.16 -43.41
CA THR A 406 1.14 -4.08 -43.91
C THR A 406 1.90 -5.39 -43.75
N PHE A 407 1.50 -6.27 -42.82
CA PHE A 407 2.13 -7.57 -42.63
C PHE A 407 1.90 -8.54 -43.80
N LEU A 408 0.87 -8.31 -44.62
CA LEU A 408 0.67 -9.06 -45.87
C LEU A 408 1.81 -8.85 -46.88
N ASN A 409 2.49 -7.70 -46.79
CA ASN A 409 3.62 -7.37 -47.67
C ASN A 409 4.94 -8.03 -47.23
N VAL A 410 4.99 -8.67 -46.05
CA VAL A 410 6.19 -9.33 -45.54
C VAL A 410 6.42 -10.64 -46.30
N LYS A 411 7.50 -10.67 -47.09
CA LYS A 411 7.84 -11.81 -47.96
C LYS A 411 8.55 -12.93 -47.20
N ASP A 412 9.39 -12.56 -46.24
CA ASP A 412 10.38 -13.47 -45.63
C ASP A 412 9.79 -14.40 -44.56
N ASP A 413 8.59 -14.11 -44.05
CA ASP A 413 7.92 -14.96 -43.05
C ASP A 413 6.45 -15.19 -43.41
N TRP A 414 6.15 -16.42 -43.86
CA TRP A 414 4.77 -16.83 -44.17
C TRP A 414 3.89 -16.94 -42.93
N ARG A 415 4.47 -17.16 -41.74
CA ARG A 415 3.72 -17.36 -40.49
C ARG A 415 3.02 -16.08 -40.07
N LEU A 416 3.65 -14.93 -40.31
CA LEU A 416 3.06 -13.62 -40.05
C LEU A 416 1.81 -13.40 -40.91
N ARG A 417 1.87 -13.77 -42.19
CA ARG A 417 0.73 -13.74 -43.12
C ARG A 417 -0.36 -14.73 -42.70
N ALA A 418 -0.01 -15.94 -42.27
CA ALA A 418 -0.98 -16.90 -41.75
C ALA A 418 -1.64 -16.42 -40.45
N CYS A 419 -0.88 -15.73 -39.59
CA CYS A 419 -1.39 -15.13 -38.36
C CYS A 419 -2.40 -14.01 -38.67
N PHE A 420 -2.08 -13.13 -39.62
CA PHE A 420 -3.03 -12.14 -40.15
C PHE A 420 -4.39 -12.78 -40.51
N PHE A 421 -4.39 -13.86 -41.30
CA PHE A 421 -5.65 -14.47 -41.73
C PHE A 421 -6.47 -15.08 -40.60
N LYS A 422 -5.83 -15.46 -39.49
CA LYS A 422 -6.55 -15.93 -38.30
C LYS A 422 -7.18 -14.77 -37.54
N THR A 423 -6.43 -13.67 -37.38
CA THR A 423 -6.81 -12.57 -36.48
C THR A 423 -7.67 -11.51 -37.16
N VAL A 424 -7.60 -11.41 -38.49
CA VAL A 424 -8.44 -10.49 -39.27
C VAL A 424 -9.93 -10.80 -39.11
N VAL A 425 -10.29 -12.06 -38.84
CA VAL A 425 -11.69 -12.47 -38.58
C VAL A 425 -12.20 -11.76 -37.32
N ASP A 426 -11.43 -11.78 -36.23
CA ASP A 426 -11.81 -11.15 -34.96
C ASP A 426 -11.92 -9.62 -35.11
N VAL A 427 -10.96 -9.01 -35.82
CA VAL A 427 -10.96 -7.56 -36.06
C VAL A 427 -12.12 -7.14 -36.97
N THR A 428 -12.39 -7.89 -38.04
CA THR A 428 -13.48 -7.56 -38.99
C THR A 428 -14.86 -7.79 -38.41
N MET A 429 -15.04 -8.76 -37.50
CA MET A 429 -16.30 -8.91 -36.75
C MET A 429 -16.61 -7.65 -35.92
N TYR A 430 -15.58 -6.96 -35.42
CA TYR A 430 -15.74 -5.75 -34.62
C TYR A 430 -15.86 -4.47 -35.46
N VAL A 431 -15.03 -4.33 -36.50
CA VAL A 431 -14.97 -3.12 -37.35
C VAL A 431 -16.04 -3.14 -38.45
N GLY A 432 -16.33 -4.31 -39.02
CA GLY A 432 -17.20 -4.48 -40.18
C GLY A 432 -18.71 -4.56 -39.88
N TRP A 433 -19.12 -4.60 -38.61
CA TRP A 433 -20.53 -4.58 -38.24
C TRP A 433 -21.12 -3.17 -38.40
N GLN A 434 -21.55 -2.86 -39.62
CA GLN A 434 -22.44 -1.73 -39.92
C GLN A 434 -23.89 -2.17 -39.62
N CYS A 435 -24.48 -1.62 -38.54
CA CYS A 435 -25.93 -1.53 -38.44
C CYS A 435 -26.38 -0.23 -39.09
#